data_AF-A0A7Y7RTK5-F1
#
_entry.id   AF-A0A7Y7RTK5-F1
#
_cell.length_a   1.000
_cell.length_b   1.000
_cell.length_c   1.000
_cell.angle_alpha   90.00
_cell.angle_beta   90.00
_cell.angle_gamma   90.00
#
_symmetry.space_group_name_H-M   'P 1'
#
loop_
_entity.id
_entity.type
_entity.pdbx_description
1 polymer ?
#
loop_
_entity_poly.entity_id
_entity_poly.type
_entity_poly.pdbx_seq_one_letter_code
_entity_poly.pdbx_strand_id
1 'polypeptide(L)'
;MPAQNPQELQTPPRYRKVSLKNVRLWEPCKPEEAFDWIAASDADESQADPYPTRPIHLSDEYAPHLYVILRPDGALWQEGSLYLFESITEQGMSESSAANAAGDLADFMNKMDDSGLDFLNFDGPQSLRPTYRYRATLKSEIMSGARSKGYCNRKIYSVQGLYRWLTTTRNFKPKQPMWVSTTRQIPYTDRHGNTHIKEVISTDLTFKKSKSIPVGKYIIDGGKLCPISRENQDRVMQALFELGNPEMLLVHIVGLTTGMRVQTNLTLRHDSITQGVGDEDDPEKYALYGINVAFEDSPVEAKNSKEQVVMMPAWVHHMLHVYINSDRHKQRAAKSPIREDSQQYIFLTRTGKPYYVAKADEHLFDFSTEKGSALRHFCKKVIDAVKRDNKRFNYQLHDLRATFGMNLIEDNSGDMENGKMNQLELLDTLKNRLNQEDINVTMRYLKYYQDHPRLAQAQSGFEIHLESLVRTEMTKNEKRRANRPPPQPGDTDE
;
A
#
# COMPACT_ATOMS: atom_id res chain seq x y z
N MET A 1 -53.14 -22.64 3.68
CA MET A 1 -51.80 -23.00 4.17
C MET A 1 -50.82 -21.97 3.65
N PRO A 2 -50.51 -20.89 4.39
CA PRO A 2 -49.49 -19.95 3.92
C PRO A 2 -48.11 -20.59 4.09
N ALA A 3 -47.32 -20.53 3.01
CA ALA A 3 -45.97 -21.05 2.94
C ALA A 3 -45.06 -20.34 3.97
N GLN A 4 -44.34 -21.12 4.77
CA GLN A 4 -43.31 -20.62 5.66
C GLN A 4 -42.15 -20.07 4.83
N ASN A 5 -41.76 -18.82 5.10
CA ASN A 5 -40.52 -18.23 4.59
C ASN A 5 -39.32 -19.12 4.96
N PRO A 6 -38.36 -19.34 4.05
CA PRO A 6 -37.11 -20.00 4.41
C PRO A 6 -36.37 -19.12 5.42
N GLN A 7 -36.13 -19.64 6.62
CA GLN A 7 -35.19 -19.03 7.56
C GLN A 7 -33.83 -18.92 6.85
N GLU A 8 -33.35 -17.68 6.68
CA GLU A 8 -31.96 -17.44 6.34
C GLU A 8 -31.10 -18.13 7.41
N LEU A 9 -30.37 -19.17 7.03
CA LEU A 9 -29.35 -19.78 7.89
C LEU A 9 -28.33 -18.70 8.25
N GLN A 10 -28.46 -18.13 9.44
CA GLN A 10 -27.45 -17.25 10.00
C GLN A 10 -26.15 -18.04 10.09
N THR A 11 -25.13 -17.56 9.39
CA THR A 11 -23.79 -18.15 9.45
C THR A 11 -23.31 -18.11 10.90
N PRO A 12 -22.81 -19.23 11.48
CA PRO A 12 -22.40 -19.23 12.87
C PRO A 12 -21.33 -18.15 13.10
N PRO A 13 -21.37 -17.46 14.26
CA PRO A 13 -20.39 -16.44 14.56
C PRO A 13 -18.97 -17.04 14.53
N ARG A 14 -18.02 -16.25 14.07
CA ARG A 14 -16.64 -16.67 13.80
C ARG A 14 -15.65 -15.79 14.56
N TYR A 15 -14.46 -16.31 14.82
CA TYR A 15 -13.33 -15.49 15.26
C TYR A 15 -13.13 -14.34 14.27
N ARG A 16 -13.02 -13.12 14.77
CA ARG A 16 -12.88 -11.92 13.95
C ARG A 16 -11.87 -10.97 14.55
N LYS A 17 -11.06 -10.35 13.69
CA LYS A 17 -10.18 -9.26 14.09
C LYS A 17 -10.97 -7.99 14.33
N VAL A 18 -10.55 -7.21 15.33
CA VAL A 18 -11.03 -5.87 15.62
C VAL A 18 -9.82 -4.95 15.74
N SER A 19 -9.91 -3.77 15.14
CA SER A 19 -8.87 -2.74 15.25
C SER A 19 -9.32 -1.73 16.30
N LEU A 20 -8.45 -1.46 17.25
CA LEU A 20 -8.59 -0.40 18.24
C LEU A 20 -7.65 0.73 17.82
N LYS A 21 -8.16 1.97 17.84
CA LYS A 21 -7.40 3.16 17.46
C LYS A 21 -7.02 3.96 18.69
N ASN A 22 -5.89 4.66 18.62
CA ASN A 22 -5.45 5.59 19.66
C ASN A 22 -5.49 4.99 21.08
N VAL A 23 -4.92 3.79 21.23
CA VAL A 23 -4.98 3.09 22.51
C VAL A 23 -3.88 3.60 23.42
N ARG A 24 -4.26 4.15 24.58
CA ARG A 24 -3.33 4.51 25.66
C ARG A 24 -2.62 3.26 26.19
N LEU A 25 -1.29 3.27 26.16
CA LEU A 25 -0.44 2.18 26.69
C LEU A 25 -0.06 2.44 28.15
N TRP A 26 -0.97 2.12 29.06
CA TRP A 26 -0.84 2.44 30.48
C TRP A 26 -0.91 1.17 31.32
N GLU A 27 -0.18 1.17 32.44
CA GLU A 27 -0.19 0.07 33.42
C GLU A 27 -0.84 0.53 34.73
N PRO A 28 -1.55 -0.38 35.44
CA PRO A 28 -1.95 -0.12 36.81
C PRO A 28 -0.74 0.18 37.69
N CYS A 29 -0.86 1.16 38.57
CA CYS A 29 0.20 1.52 39.51
C CYS A 29 -0.34 1.67 40.94
N LYS A 30 0.49 2.17 41.85
CA LYS A 30 0.02 2.58 43.18
C LYS A 30 -0.53 4.00 43.12
N PRO A 31 -1.49 4.38 43.99
CA PRO A 31 -2.08 5.73 44.00
C PRO A 31 -1.04 6.87 44.06
N GLU A 32 0.04 6.68 44.80
CA GLU A 32 1.13 7.67 44.91
C GLU A 32 1.94 7.87 43.62
N GLU A 33 1.89 6.92 42.68
CA GLU A 33 2.54 6.95 41.37
C GLU A 33 1.54 7.20 40.23
N ALA A 34 0.29 7.54 40.58
CA ALA A 34 -0.79 7.71 39.63
C ALA A 34 -0.57 8.93 38.74
N PHE A 35 -0.63 8.71 37.44
CA PHE A 35 -0.69 9.78 36.45
C PHE A 35 -2.15 10.06 36.04
N ASP A 36 -3.00 9.04 36.02
CA ASP A 36 -4.45 9.13 35.73
C ASP A 36 -5.20 8.02 36.48
N TRP A 37 -6.52 8.05 36.41
CA TRP A 37 -7.41 7.07 37.04
C TRP A 37 -8.43 6.56 36.02
N ILE A 38 -8.49 5.25 35.81
CA ILE A 38 -9.50 4.64 34.94
C ILE A 38 -10.73 4.33 35.79
N ALA A 39 -11.83 5.02 35.49
CA ALA A 39 -13.15 4.70 36.04
C ALA A 39 -13.67 3.38 35.44
N ALA A 40 -14.35 2.55 36.25
CA ALA A 40 -15.07 1.41 35.71
C ALA A 40 -16.18 1.89 34.76
N SER A 41 -16.27 1.27 33.59
CA SER A 41 -17.27 1.63 32.58
C SER A 41 -18.70 1.38 33.10
N ASP A 42 -19.62 2.29 32.79
CA ASP A 42 -21.04 2.27 33.20
C ASP A 42 -21.89 1.10 32.64
N ALA A 43 -21.27 0.06 32.05
CA ALA A 43 -21.95 -0.91 31.18
C ALA A 43 -22.21 -2.30 31.78
N ASP A 44 -21.71 -2.63 32.97
CA ASP A 44 -22.05 -3.90 33.65
C ASP A 44 -22.01 -3.76 35.17
N GLU A 45 -22.98 -4.37 35.86
CA GLU A 45 -23.26 -4.26 37.31
C GLU A 45 -22.15 -4.75 38.25
N SER A 46 -20.98 -5.17 37.73
CA SER A 46 -19.77 -5.35 38.52
C SER A 46 -18.95 -4.05 38.52
N GLN A 47 -19.29 -3.13 39.43
CA GLN A 47 -18.47 -1.96 39.74
C GLN A 47 -17.05 -2.42 40.11
N ALA A 48 -16.11 -2.36 39.17
CA ALA A 48 -14.70 -2.41 39.53
C ALA A 48 -14.34 -1.05 40.15
N ASP A 49 -13.58 -1.05 41.25
CA ASP A 49 -13.11 0.21 41.82
C ASP A 49 -12.21 0.93 40.80
N PRO A 50 -12.32 2.27 40.66
CA PRO A 50 -11.40 3.02 39.84
C PRO A 50 -9.97 2.76 40.30
N TYR A 51 -9.08 2.43 39.36
CA TYR A 51 -7.69 2.10 39.67
C TYR A 51 -6.73 3.13 39.05
N PRO A 52 -5.65 3.48 39.76
CA PRO A 52 -4.65 4.42 39.27
C PRO A 52 -3.80 3.77 38.19
N THR A 53 -3.40 4.58 37.21
CA THR A 53 -2.56 4.16 36.10
C THR A 53 -1.42 5.12 35.85
N ARG A 54 -0.35 4.60 35.27
CA ARG A 54 0.79 5.38 34.78
C ARG A 54 1.19 4.91 33.37
N PRO A 55 1.89 5.72 32.57
CA PRO A 55 2.45 5.27 31.30
C PRO A 55 3.37 4.05 31.49
N ILE A 56 3.29 3.07 30.59
CA ILE A 56 4.20 1.92 30.61
C ILE A 56 5.62 2.42 30.33
N HIS A 57 6.56 2.10 31.23
CA HIS A 57 7.94 2.57 31.16
C HIS A 57 8.61 2.15 29.84
N LEU A 58 9.31 3.08 29.18
CA LEU A 58 10.02 2.89 27.90
C LEU A 58 9.12 2.46 26.72
N SER A 59 7.82 2.70 26.81
CA SER A 59 6.89 2.55 25.68
C SER A 59 6.41 3.92 25.18
N ASP A 60 5.93 3.96 23.95
CA ASP A 60 5.20 5.11 23.44
C ASP A 60 3.90 5.29 24.27
N GLU A 61 3.50 6.54 24.53
CA GLU A 61 2.30 6.83 25.34
C GLU A 61 1.00 6.26 24.71
N TYR A 62 0.99 6.12 23.39
CA TYR A 62 -0.14 5.63 22.60
C TYR A 62 0.31 4.63 21.55
N ALA A 63 -0.50 3.59 21.34
CA ALA A 63 -0.47 2.78 20.13
C ALA A 63 -1.51 3.33 19.14
N PRO A 64 -1.07 3.85 17.96
CA PRO A 64 -1.97 4.31 16.90
C PRO A 64 -3.05 3.28 16.55
N HIS A 65 -2.63 2.02 16.45
CA HIS A 65 -3.47 0.88 16.10
C HIS A 65 -3.05 -0.35 16.91
N LEU A 66 -3.99 -0.89 17.66
CA LEU A 66 -3.90 -2.24 18.20
C LEU A 66 -4.89 -3.16 17.48
N TYR A 67 -4.57 -4.44 17.47
CA TYR A 67 -5.42 -5.47 16.90
C TYR A 67 -5.73 -6.52 17.94
N VAL A 68 -7.02 -6.73 18.19
CA VAL A 68 -7.52 -7.78 19.06
C VAL A 68 -8.33 -8.78 18.25
N ILE A 69 -8.47 -9.99 18.76
CA ILE A 69 -9.26 -11.03 18.12
C ILE A 69 -10.41 -11.38 19.06
N LEU A 70 -11.64 -11.24 18.58
CA LEU A 70 -12.83 -11.67 19.31
C LEU A 70 -13.20 -13.08 18.90
N ARG A 71 -13.62 -13.87 19.89
CA ARG A 71 -14.22 -15.19 19.75
C ARG A 71 -15.65 -15.07 19.19
N PRO A 72 -16.27 -16.18 18.76
CA PRO A 72 -17.67 -16.21 18.31
C PRO A 72 -18.69 -15.64 19.31
N ASP A 73 -18.44 -15.82 20.61
CA ASP A 73 -19.27 -15.30 21.70
C ASP A 73 -19.05 -13.81 22.00
N GLY A 74 -18.14 -13.14 21.27
CA GLY A 74 -17.78 -11.75 21.47
C GLY A 74 -16.68 -11.54 22.53
N ALA A 75 -16.30 -12.57 23.28
CA ALA A 75 -15.22 -12.47 24.26
C ALA A 75 -13.86 -12.30 23.56
N LEU A 76 -12.91 -11.71 24.27
CA LEU A 76 -11.54 -11.55 23.79
C LEU A 76 -10.86 -12.92 23.69
N TRP A 77 -10.26 -13.24 22.55
CA TRP A 77 -9.30 -14.34 22.49
C TRP A 77 -7.97 -13.87 23.04
N GLN A 78 -7.70 -14.27 24.28
CA GLN A 78 -6.63 -13.74 25.12
C GLN A 78 -5.24 -13.95 24.52
N GLU A 79 -4.91 -15.17 24.08
CA GLU A 79 -3.57 -15.50 23.59
C GLU A 79 -3.23 -14.74 22.30
N GLY A 80 -4.15 -14.76 21.33
CA GLY A 80 -3.96 -14.06 20.07
C GLY A 80 -3.85 -12.54 20.25
N SER A 81 -4.67 -11.97 21.14
CA SER A 81 -4.68 -10.53 21.38
C SER A 81 -3.45 -10.05 22.14
N LEU A 82 -2.98 -10.81 23.15
CA LEU A 82 -1.76 -10.47 23.90
C LEU A 82 -0.50 -10.67 23.06
N TYR A 83 -0.45 -11.69 22.21
CA TYR A 83 0.63 -11.85 21.23
C TYR A 83 0.73 -10.65 20.30
N LEU A 84 -0.39 -10.16 19.77
CA LEU A 84 -0.43 -8.99 18.89
C LEU A 84 -0.04 -7.71 19.63
N PHE A 85 -0.50 -7.55 20.88
CA PHE A 85 -0.09 -6.44 21.73
C PHE A 85 1.43 -6.37 21.88
N GLU A 86 2.05 -7.44 22.39
CA GLU A 86 3.51 -7.50 22.59
C GLU A 86 4.29 -7.36 21.27
N SER A 87 3.76 -7.96 20.20
CA SER A 87 4.35 -7.81 18.86
C SER A 87 4.42 -6.36 18.42
N ILE A 88 3.39 -5.56 18.72
CA ILE A 88 3.32 -4.15 18.34
C ILE A 88 4.17 -3.30 19.28
N THR A 89 3.99 -3.46 20.60
CA THR A 89 4.54 -2.56 21.62
C THR A 89 6.00 -2.85 21.95
N GLU A 90 6.42 -4.12 21.94
CA GLU A 90 7.78 -4.51 22.35
C GLU A 90 8.65 -4.90 21.14
N GLN A 91 8.06 -5.58 20.15
CA GLN A 91 8.81 -6.07 18.99
C GLN A 91 8.82 -5.10 17.79
N GLY A 92 8.10 -3.98 17.90
CA GLY A 92 8.03 -2.95 16.85
C GLY A 92 7.41 -3.48 15.54
N MET A 93 6.53 -4.47 15.61
CA MET A 93 5.84 -5.02 14.43
C MET A 93 5.06 -3.91 13.74
N SER A 94 5.31 -3.72 12.44
CA SER A 94 4.59 -2.69 11.68
C SER A 94 3.08 -2.97 11.67
N GLU A 95 2.29 -1.89 11.70
CA GLU A 95 0.83 -1.97 11.75
C GLU A 95 0.26 -2.91 10.67
N SER A 96 0.72 -2.77 9.43
CA SER A 96 0.28 -3.64 8.33
C SER A 96 0.59 -5.12 8.55
N SER A 97 1.70 -5.43 9.24
CA SER A 97 2.06 -6.80 9.59
C SER A 97 1.17 -7.32 10.71
N ALA A 98 0.92 -6.52 11.75
CA ALA A 98 0.01 -6.85 12.84
C ALA A 98 -1.44 -7.05 12.35
N ALA A 99 -1.93 -6.18 11.46
CA ALA A 99 -3.24 -6.30 10.84
C ALA A 99 -3.42 -7.59 10.01
N ASN A 100 -2.35 -8.02 9.32
CA ASN A 100 -2.31 -9.28 8.61
C ASN A 100 -2.25 -10.46 9.58
N ALA A 101 -1.40 -10.40 10.61
CA ALA A 101 -1.27 -11.43 11.63
C ALA A 101 -2.61 -11.64 12.36
N ALA A 102 -3.31 -10.58 12.77
CA ALA A 102 -4.61 -10.67 13.41
C ALA A 102 -5.65 -11.39 12.54
N GLY A 103 -5.71 -11.05 11.24
CA GLY A 103 -6.60 -11.73 10.29
C GLY A 103 -6.19 -13.17 9.99
N ASP A 104 -4.89 -13.44 9.97
CA ASP A 104 -4.33 -14.77 9.72
C ASP A 104 -4.56 -15.70 10.92
N LEU A 105 -4.43 -15.19 12.15
CA LEU A 105 -4.70 -15.91 13.39
C LEU A 105 -6.20 -16.14 13.62
N ALA A 106 -7.07 -15.18 13.27
CA ALA A 106 -8.51 -15.40 13.29
C ALA A 106 -8.94 -16.51 12.31
N ASP A 107 -8.38 -16.54 11.09
CA ASP A 107 -8.59 -17.63 10.12
C ASP A 107 -8.06 -18.98 10.65
N PHE A 108 -6.93 -18.97 11.36
CA PHE A 108 -6.40 -20.16 12.01
C PHE A 108 -7.39 -20.72 13.05
N MET A 109 -7.86 -19.89 13.98
CA MET A 109 -8.80 -20.31 15.01
C MET A 109 -10.12 -20.82 14.42
N ASN A 110 -10.67 -20.13 13.41
CA ASN A 110 -11.87 -20.58 12.72
C ASN A 110 -11.72 -21.99 12.11
N LYS A 111 -10.54 -22.33 11.58
CA LYS A 111 -10.26 -23.66 11.03
C LYS A 111 -10.01 -24.73 12.09
N MET A 112 -9.52 -24.32 13.27
CA MET A 112 -9.42 -25.22 14.43
C MET A 112 -10.82 -25.57 14.95
N ASP A 113 -11.69 -24.56 15.10
CA ASP A 113 -13.10 -24.74 15.43
C ASP A 113 -13.82 -25.64 14.42
N ASP A 114 -13.68 -25.38 13.12
CA ASP A 114 -14.26 -26.21 12.05
C ASP A 114 -13.80 -27.67 12.11
N SER A 115 -12.59 -27.91 12.67
CA SER A 115 -12.03 -29.24 12.82
C SER A 115 -12.28 -29.86 14.19
N GLY A 116 -12.92 -29.14 15.12
CA GLY A 116 -13.10 -29.56 16.51
C GLY A 116 -11.78 -29.79 17.26
N LEU A 117 -10.73 -29.06 16.90
CA LEU A 117 -9.40 -29.21 17.50
C LEU A 117 -9.07 -28.05 18.43
N ASP A 118 -8.49 -28.39 19.57
CA ASP A 118 -7.86 -27.41 20.44
C ASP A 118 -6.48 -27.01 19.89
N PHE A 119 -6.26 -25.70 19.72
CA PHE A 119 -5.00 -25.15 19.23
C PHE A 119 -3.82 -25.39 20.19
N LEU A 120 -4.06 -25.66 21.47
CA LEU A 120 -2.99 -26.00 22.43
C LEU A 120 -2.68 -27.49 22.49
N ASN A 121 -3.52 -28.33 21.87
CA ASN A 121 -3.37 -29.78 21.94
C ASN A 121 -2.46 -30.31 20.83
N PHE A 122 -1.20 -30.61 21.18
CA PHE A 122 -0.21 -31.25 20.29
C PHE A 122 -0.10 -32.76 20.49
N ASP A 123 -1.09 -33.39 21.14
CA ASP A 123 -1.10 -34.82 21.37
C ASP A 123 -1.48 -35.60 20.11
N GLY A 124 -1.03 -36.85 20.03
CA GLY A 124 -1.45 -37.78 18.99
C GLY A 124 -0.73 -37.63 17.64
N PRO A 125 -1.33 -38.14 16.54
CA PRO A 125 -0.70 -38.17 15.23
C PRO A 125 -0.38 -36.78 14.68
N GLN A 126 0.73 -36.66 13.95
CA GLN A 126 1.18 -35.39 13.34
C GLN A 126 0.09 -34.69 12.52
N SER A 127 -0.77 -35.43 11.83
CA SER A 127 -1.85 -34.88 10.99
C SER A 127 -2.95 -34.16 11.77
N LEU A 128 -3.14 -34.49 13.05
CA LEU A 128 -4.13 -33.87 13.94
C LEU A 128 -3.56 -32.72 14.75
N ARG A 129 -2.23 -32.56 14.79
CA ARG A 129 -1.60 -31.43 15.46
C ARG A 129 -2.03 -30.11 14.79
N PRO A 130 -2.33 -29.04 15.55
CA PRO A 130 -2.94 -27.81 15.05
C PRO A 130 -2.23 -27.18 13.85
N THR A 131 -0.90 -27.09 13.91
CA THR A 131 -0.05 -26.51 12.86
C THR A 131 -0.13 -27.30 11.55
N TYR A 132 -0.10 -28.63 11.64
CA TYR A 132 -0.15 -29.52 10.48
C TYR A 132 -1.56 -29.64 9.90
N ARG A 133 -2.60 -29.64 10.75
CA ARG A 133 -3.99 -29.58 10.31
C ARG A 133 -4.28 -28.29 9.54
N TYR A 134 -3.83 -27.16 10.08
CA TYR A 134 -3.99 -25.87 9.41
C TYR A 134 -3.28 -25.86 8.04
N ARG A 135 -2.04 -26.35 8.00
CA ARG A 135 -1.31 -26.53 6.75
C ARG A 135 -2.04 -27.44 5.77
N ALA A 136 -2.63 -28.56 6.22
CA ALA A 136 -3.39 -29.45 5.35
C ALA A 136 -4.59 -28.73 4.71
N THR A 137 -5.30 -27.90 5.49
CA THR A 137 -6.41 -27.08 4.98
C THR A 137 -5.94 -26.05 3.95
N LEU A 138 -4.84 -25.34 4.24
CA LEU A 138 -4.24 -24.40 3.29
C LEU A 138 -3.72 -25.11 2.02
N LYS A 139 -3.26 -26.36 2.13
CA LYS A 139 -2.85 -27.17 0.98
C LYS A 139 -4.03 -27.43 0.05
N SER A 140 -5.21 -27.74 0.59
CA SER A 140 -6.44 -27.91 -0.19
C SER A 140 -6.85 -26.61 -0.91
N GLU A 141 -6.74 -25.47 -0.23
CA GLU A 141 -6.99 -24.15 -0.86
C GLU A 141 -6.02 -23.85 -2.01
N ILE A 142 -4.75 -24.26 -1.88
CA ILE A 142 -3.76 -24.15 -2.97
C ILE A 142 -4.12 -25.07 -4.13
N MET A 143 -4.49 -26.33 -3.84
CA MET A 143 -4.81 -27.33 -4.87
C MET A 143 -6.07 -26.95 -5.65
N SER A 144 -7.06 -26.32 -5.01
CA SER A 144 -8.25 -25.78 -5.67
C SER A 144 -7.99 -24.50 -6.47
N GLY A 145 -6.80 -23.89 -6.35
CA GLY A 145 -6.49 -22.60 -6.97
C GLY A 145 -7.10 -21.38 -6.25
N ALA A 146 -7.84 -21.57 -5.16
CA ALA A 146 -8.46 -20.49 -4.40
C ALA A 146 -7.43 -19.51 -3.80
N ARG A 147 -6.26 -20.00 -3.38
CA ARG A 147 -5.20 -19.18 -2.76
C ARG A 147 -3.81 -19.52 -3.30
N SER A 148 -2.94 -18.51 -3.31
CA SER A 148 -1.54 -18.69 -3.71
C SER A 148 -0.67 -19.23 -2.56
N LYS A 149 0.40 -19.98 -2.90
CA LYS A 149 1.38 -20.46 -1.90
C LYS A 149 1.95 -19.35 -1.01
N GLY A 150 2.18 -18.15 -1.57
CA GLY A 150 2.72 -17.02 -0.82
C GLY A 150 1.75 -16.50 0.26
N TYR A 151 0.46 -16.44 -0.08
CA TYR A 151 -0.60 -16.07 0.86
C TYR A 151 -0.71 -17.09 2.00
N CYS A 152 -0.72 -18.39 1.67
CA CYS A 152 -0.77 -19.46 2.67
C CYS A 152 0.50 -19.50 3.54
N ASN A 153 1.69 -19.24 2.98
CA ASN A 153 2.91 -19.17 3.78
C ASN A 153 2.89 -17.99 4.77
N ARG A 154 2.36 -16.82 4.39
CA ARG A 154 2.17 -15.70 5.32
C ARG A 154 1.30 -16.09 6.53
N LYS A 155 0.21 -16.80 6.26
CA LYS A 155 -0.66 -17.38 7.30
C LYS A 155 0.09 -18.31 8.24
N ILE A 156 0.86 -19.25 7.68
CA ILE A 156 1.72 -20.16 8.46
C ILE A 156 2.72 -19.38 9.32
N TYR A 157 3.36 -18.36 8.80
CA TYR A 157 4.32 -17.55 9.56
C TYR A 157 3.67 -16.84 10.76
N SER A 158 2.45 -16.32 10.59
CA SER A 158 1.70 -15.70 11.70
C SER A 158 1.41 -16.72 12.82
N VAL A 159 0.97 -17.92 12.44
CA VAL A 159 0.73 -19.02 13.39
C VAL A 159 2.01 -19.48 14.08
N GLN A 160 3.13 -19.56 13.35
CA GLN A 160 4.43 -19.87 13.94
C GLN A 160 4.90 -18.79 14.92
N GLY A 161 4.63 -17.51 14.61
CA GLY A 161 4.89 -16.39 15.50
C GLY A 161 4.16 -16.56 16.83
N LEU A 162 2.84 -16.83 16.78
CA LEU A 162 2.03 -17.10 17.97
C LEU A 162 2.60 -18.26 18.80
N TYR A 163 2.90 -19.40 18.19
CA TYR A 163 3.42 -20.55 18.94
C TYR A 163 4.80 -20.33 19.53
N ARG A 164 5.69 -19.62 18.82
CA ARG A 164 6.99 -19.21 19.40
C ARG A 164 6.77 -18.33 20.63
N TRP A 165 5.90 -17.34 20.52
CA TRP A 165 5.53 -16.48 21.64
C TRP A 165 4.92 -17.26 22.81
N LEU A 166 4.02 -18.21 22.55
CA LEU A 166 3.46 -19.08 23.59
C LEU A 166 4.57 -19.86 24.32
N THR A 167 5.55 -20.39 23.60
CA THR A 167 6.66 -21.13 24.21
C THR A 167 7.61 -20.25 25.01
N THR A 168 7.93 -19.04 24.51
CA THR A 168 8.91 -18.15 25.16
C THR A 168 8.30 -17.36 26.30
N THR A 169 7.09 -16.83 26.13
CA THR A 169 6.49 -15.84 27.03
C THR A 169 5.42 -16.47 27.93
N ARG A 170 4.71 -17.49 27.45
CA ARG A 170 3.62 -18.17 28.22
C ARG A 170 4.02 -19.53 28.79
N ASN A 171 5.29 -19.91 28.68
CA ASN A 171 5.80 -21.20 29.16
C ASN A 171 4.99 -22.41 28.63
N PHE A 172 4.43 -22.28 27.43
CA PHE A 172 3.73 -23.37 26.77
C PHE A 172 4.71 -24.48 26.39
N LYS A 173 4.43 -25.72 26.80
CA LYS A 173 5.25 -26.90 26.51
C LYS A 173 4.43 -27.89 25.71
N PRO A 174 4.49 -27.86 24.36
CA PRO A 174 3.73 -28.79 23.55
C PRO A 174 4.24 -30.22 23.81
N LYS A 175 3.33 -31.19 24.00
CA LYS A 175 3.73 -32.58 24.30
C LYS A 175 4.50 -33.24 23.17
N GLN A 176 4.34 -32.74 21.94
CA GLN A 176 5.07 -33.19 20.76
C GLN A 176 5.53 -32.00 19.90
N PRO A 177 6.53 -32.18 19.02
CA PRO A 177 7.03 -31.09 18.19
C PRO A 177 5.96 -30.44 17.32
N MET A 178 5.91 -29.11 17.36
CA MET A 178 4.96 -28.30 16.60
C MET A 178 5.28 -28.29 15.09
N TRP A 179 6.55 -28.46 14.73
CA TRP A 179 7.05 -28.58 13.37
C TRP A 179 8.49 -29.11 13.37
N VAL A 180 8.99 -29.51 12.20
CA VAL A 180 10.41 -29.84 12.02
C VAL A 180 11.14 -28.59 11.50
N SER A 181 12.21 -28.20 12.19
CA SER A 181 13.04 -27.06 11.82
C SER A 181 14.30 -27.53 11.07
N THR A 182 14.72 -26.77 10.07
CA THR A 182 15.96 -26.97 9.32
C THR A 182 16.65 -25.64 9.14
N THR A 183 17.85 -25.52 9.69
CA THR A 183 18.74 -24.39 9.47
C THR A 183 19.30 -24.44 8.05
N ARG A 184 19.26 -23.30 7.35
CA ARG A 184 19.87 -23.13 6.03
C ARG A 184 20.70 -21.86 6.03
N GLN A 185 21.86 -21.92 5.40
CA GLN A 185 22.68 -20.75 5.14
C GLN A 185 22.32 -20.19 3.75
N ILE A 186 21.90 -18.93 3.71
CA ILE A 186 21.56 -18.24 2.46
C ILE A 186 22.62 -17.17 2.22
N PRO A 187 23.47 -17.32 1.17
CA PRO A 187 24.36 -16.25 0.78
C PRO A 187 23.54 -15.09 0.18
N TYR A 188 23.92 -13.86 0.52
CA TYR A 188 23.40 -12.65 -0.10
C TYR A 188 24.55 -11.68 -0.36
N THR A 189 24.48 -10.93 -1.45
CA THR A 189 25.48 -9.93 -1.79
C THR A 189 24.96 -8.56 -1.36
N ASP A 190 25.79 -7.78 -0.67
CA ASP A 190 25.44 -6.41 -0.29
C ASP A 190 25.59 -5.42 -1.44
N ARG A 191 25.24 -4.15 -1.19
CA ARG A 191 25.35 -3.05 -2.17
C ARG A 191 26.79 -2.75 -2.60
N HIS A 192 27.79 -3.24 -1.87
CA HIS A 192 29.21 -3.06 -2.14
C HIS A 192 29.82 -4.28 -2.85
N GLY A 193 29.02 -5.30 -3.18
CA GLY A 193 29.48 -6.51 -3.86
C GLY A 193 30.02 -7.60 -2.92
N ASN A 194 29.98 -7.40 -1.61
CA ASN A 194 30.47 -8.41 -0.66
C ASN A 194 29.41 -9.48 -0.43
N THR A 195 29.81 -10.75 -0.44
CA THR A 195 28.92 -11.88 -0.15
C THR A 195 28.92 -12.18 1.34
N HIS A 196 27.75 -12.07 1.95
CA HIS A 196 27.46 -12.39 3.35
C HIS A 196 26.62 -13.66 3.44
N ILE A 197 26.70 -14.37 4.56
CA ILE A 197 25.89 -15.57 4.81
C ILE A 197 24.88 -15.26 5.91
N LYS A 198 23.59 -15.38 5.59
CA LYS A 198 22.52 -15.29 6.58
C LYS A 198 22.04 -16.69 6.96
N GLU A 199 22.07 -17.00 8.24
CA GLU A 199 21.42 -18.20 8.77
C GLU A 199 19.90 -18.00 8.82
N VAL A 200 19.16 -18.94 8.22
CA VAL A 200 17.71 -18.91 8.12
C VAL A 200 17.14 -20.23 8.61
N ILE A 201 16.38 -20.17 9.69
CA ILE A 201 15.60 -21.31 10.19
C ILE A 201 14.35 -21.45 9.33
N SER A 202 14.26 -22.56 8.60
CA SER A 202 13.08 -22.93 7.83
C SER A 202 12.34 -24.07 8.50
N THR A 203 11.06 -24.25 8.20
CA THR A 203 10.25 -25.34 8.76
C THR A 203 9.58 -26.16 7.67
N ASP A 204 9.25 -27.42 7.97
CA ASP A 204 8.50 -28.32 7.07
C ASP A 204 7.04 -27.86 6.80
N LEU A 205 6.54 -26.89 7.55
CA LEU A 205 5.22 -26.32 7.32
C LEU A 205 5.13 -25.50 6.02
N THR A 206 6.21 -24.82 5.62
CA THR A 206 6.18 -23.85 4.52
C THR A 206 6.07 -24.53 3.16
N PHE A 207 5.17 -24.03 2.30
CA PHE A 207 5.05 -24.52 0.94
C PHE A 207 6.19 -23.98 0.07
N LYS A 208 6.97 -24.88 -0.54
CA LYS A 208 8.04 -24.52 -1.48
C LYS A 208 7.46 -23.73 -2.65
N LYS A 209 7.88 -22.47 -2.76
CA LYS A 209 7.61 -21.60 -3.90
C LYS A 209 8.75 -21.78 -4.89
N SER A 210 8.45 -22.26 -6.10
CA SER A 210 9.42 -22.14 -7.18
C SER A 210 9.63 -20.65 -7.43
N LYS A 211 10.89 -20.22 -7.57
CA LYS A 211 11.16 -18.90 -8.15
C LYS A 211 10.58 -18.96 -9.56
N SER A 212 9.45 -18.29 -9.78
CA SER A 212 8.96 -18.06 -11.14
C SER A 212 10.03 -17.21 -11.79
N ILE A 213 10.77 -17.77 -12.74
CA ILE A 213 11.50 -16.94 -13.69
C ILE A 213 10.39 -16.16 -14.40
N PRO A 214 10.36 -14.82 -14.33
CA PRO A 214 9.38 -14.03 -15.04
C PRO A 214 9.72 -14.20 -16.52
N VAL A 215 9.10 -15.15 -17.19
CA VAL A 215 9.22 -15.27 -18.64
C VAL A 215 8.31 -14.18 -19.20
N GLY A 216 8.89 -13.01 -19.39
CA GLY A 216 8.32 -11.86 -20.09
C GLY A 216 7.05 -11.20 -19.53
N LYS A 217 6.30 -11.81 -18.61
CA LYS A 217 4.95 -11.32 -18.31
C LYS A 217 4.88 -10.02 -17.49
N TYR A 218 5.87 -9.72 -16.65
CA TYR A 218 5.86 -8.58 -15.74
C TYR A 218 7.27 -8.23 -15.27
N ILE A 219 7.46 -6.97 -14.88
CA ILE A 219 8.67 -6.45 -14.24
C ILE A 219 8.53 -6.61 -12.72
N ILE A 220 9.58 -7.07 -12.04
CA ILE A 220 9.60 -7.16 -10.57
C ILE A 220 10.32 -5.94 -9.99
N ASP A 221 9.56 -4.93 -9.55
CA ASP A 221 10.04 -3.72 -8.84
C ASP A 221 9.13 -3.38 -7.65
N GLY A 222 9.38 -4.00 -6.50
CA GLY A 222 8.51 -3.86 -5.32
C GLY A 222 7.13 -4.52 -5.44
N GLY A 223 6.78 -5.03 -6.63
CA GLY A 223 5.56 -5.76 -6.96
C GLY A 223 5.72 -6.45 -8.32
N LYS A 224 4.64 -7.02 -8.86
CA LYS A 224 4.59 -7.44 -10.27
C LYS A 224 3.95 -6.32 -11.06
N LEU A 225 4.75 -5.59 -11.83
CA LEU A 225 4.27 -4.49 -12.65
C LEU A 225 4.10 -4.93 -14.09
N CYS A 226 3.01 -4.51 -14.68
CA CYS A 226 2.73 -4.69 -16.10
C CYS A 226 2.73 -3.32 -16.77
N PRO A 227 3.79 -2.93 -17.51
CA PRO A 227 3.78 -1.69 -18.27
C PRO A 227 2.53 -1.59 -19.17
N ILE A 228 1.98 -0.39 -19.26
CA ILE A 228 0.85 -0.09 -20.14
C ILE A 228 1.41 0.29 -21.51
N SER A 229 0.96 -0.37 -22.58
CA SER A 229 1.35 -0.02 -23.95
C SER A 229 0.91 1.41 -24.30
N ARG A 230 1.64 2.10 -25.16
CA ARG A 230 1.33 3.50 -25.54
C ARG A 230 -0.13 3.70 -26.00
N GLU A 231 -0.61 2.81 -26.87
CA GLU A 231 -2.03 2.78 -27.29
C GLU A 231 -3.02 2.72 -26.11
N ASN A 232 -2.71 1.91 -25.08
CA ASN A 232 -3.57 1.84 -23.90
C ASN A 232 -3.33 2.99 -22.92
N GLN A 233 -2.16 3.65 -22.94
CA GLN A 233 -1.93 4.89 -22.20
C GLN A 233 -2.87 5.98 -22.73
N ASP A 234 -3.01 6.13 -24.05
CA ASP A 234 -3.95 7.07 -24.67
C ASP A 234 -5.40 6.78 -24.25
N ARG A 235 -5.81 5.51 -24.27
CA ARG A 235 -7.13 5.09 -23.79
C ARG A 235 -7.34 5.39 -22.30
N VAL A 236 -6.33 5.18 -21.47
CA VAL A 236 -6.37 5.53 -20.05
C VAL A 236 -6.54 7.04 -19.88
N MET A 237 -5.80 7.85 -20.61
CA MET A 237 -5.92 9.31 -20.57
C MET A 237 -7.31 9.77 -21.03
N GLN A 238 -7.83 9.22 -22.13
CA GLN A 238 -9.19 9.50 -22.59
C GLN A 238 -10.23 9.13 -21.54
N ALA A 239 -10.13 7.94 -20.92
CA ALA A 239 -11.02 7.53 -19.85
C ALA A 239 -10.95 8.46 -18.62
N LEU A 240 -9.75 8.96 -18.27
CA LEU A 240 -9.58 9.93 -17.18
C LEU A 240 -10.28 11.26 -17.50
N PHE A 241 -10.17 11.74 -18.74
CA PHE A 241 -10.87 12.94 -19.20
C PHE A 241 -12.40 12.76 -19.17
N GLU A 242 -12.90 11.64 -19.67
CA GLU A 242 -14.34 11.29 -19.65
C GLU A 242 -14.90 11.22 -18.22
N LEU A 243 -14.13 10.68 -17.28
CA LEU A 243 -14.54 10.54 -15.88
C LEU A 243 -14.47 11.85 -15.08
N GLY A 244 -13.81 12.88 -15.61
CA GLY A 244 -13.89 14.25 -15.08
C GLY A 244 -13.39 14.44 -13.64
N ASN A 245 -12.40 13.68 -13.20
CA ASN A 245 -11.83 13.81 -11.85
C ASN A 245 -10.39 14.37 -11.91
N PRO A 246 -10.18 15.68 -11.62
CA PRO A 246 -8.87 16.31 -11.72
C PRO A 246 -7.82 15.68 -10.81
N GLU A 247 -8.17 15.35 -9.57
CA GLU A 247 -7.24 14.75 -8.62
C GLU A 247 -6.72 13.40 -9.14
N MET A 248 -7.61 12.56 -9.69
CA MET A 248 -7.22 11.28 -10.27
C MET A 248 -6.39 11.47 -11.53
N LEU A 249 -6.77 12.38 -12.43
CA LEU A 249 -6.00 12.70 -13.63
C LEU A 249 -4.56 13.11 -13.27
N LEU A 250 -4.41 14.06 -12.35
CA LEU A 250 -3.11 14.59 -11.93
C LEU A 250 -2.23 13.50 -11.28
N VAL A 251 -2.81 12.64 -10.42
CA VAL A 251 -2.09 11.50 -9.83
C VAL A 251 -1.55 10.56 -10.93
N HIS A 252 -2.32 10.33 -12.00
CA HIS A 252 -1.87 9.49 -13.12
C HIS A 252 -0.76 10.18 -13.92
N ILE A 253 -0.89 11.48 -14.20
CA ILE A 253 0.15 12.25 -14.91
C ILE A 253 1.47 12.23 -14.13
N VAL A 254 1.43 12.53 -12.82
CA VAL A 254 2.61 12.45 -11.95
C VAL A 254 3.22 11.05 -12.02
N GLY A 255 2.40 9.99 -11.94
CA GLY A 255 2.89 8.62 -12.04
C GLY A 255 3.56 8.29 -13.37
N LEU A 256 3.05 8.82 -14.47
CA LEU A 256 3.55 8.63 -15.82
C LEU A 256 4.82 9.44 -16.15
N THR A 257 5.09 10.55 -15.46
CA THR A 257 6.23 11.43 -15.74
C THR A 257 7.39 11.30 -14.73
N THR A 258 7.12 10.75 -13.56
CA THR A 258 8.12 10.62 -12.47
C THR A 258 8.41 9.17 -12.10
N GLY A 259 7.51 8.23 -12.42
CA GLY A 259 7.58 6.85 -11.98
C GLY A 259 7.55 6.68 -10.46
N MET A 260 7.05 7.65 -9.70
CA MET A 260 6.96 7.57 -8.23
C MET A 260 6.11 6.38 -7.77
N ARG A 261 6.45 5.85 -6.59
CA ARG A 261 5.58 4.86 -5.92
C ARG A 261 4.27 5.53 -5.51
N VAL A 262 3.17 4.77 -5.50
CA VAL A 262 1.82 5.29 -5.18
C VAL A 262 1.77 6.04 -3.86
N GLN A 263 2.45 5.52 -2.82
CA GLN A 263 2.57 6.20 -1.52
C GLN A 263 3.20 7.58 -1.65
N THR A 264 4.35 7.68 -2.33
CA THR A 264 5.07 8.94 -2.51
C THR A 264 4.27 9.93 -3.34
N ASN A 265 3.67 9.48 -4.44
CA ASN A 265 2.80 10.30 -5.29
C ASN A 265 1.61 10.87 -4.49
N LEU A 266 0.90 10.04 -3.72
CA LEU A 266 -0.27 10.48 -2.95
C LEU A 266 0.06 11.28 -1.68
N THR A 267 1.33 11.37 -1.28
CA THR A 267 1.78 12.14 -0.10
C THR A 267 2.52 13.42 -0.46
N LEU A 268 2.54 13.81 -1.75
CA LEU A 268 3.07 15.10 -2.19
C LEU A 268 2.39 16.27 -1.49
N ARG A 269 3.19 17.30 -1.19
CA ARG A 269 2.74 18.54 -0.53
C ARG A 269 2.84 19.75 -1.45
N HIS A 270 2.27 20.87 -1.02
CA HIS A 270 2.45 22.15 -1.72
C HIS A 270 3.93 22.48 -1.89
N ASP A 271 4.74 22.28 -0.85
CA ASP A 271 6.19 22.56 -0.87
C ASP A 271 6.99 21.59 -1.77
N SER A 272 6.36 20.51 -2.24
CA SER A 272 6.95 19.64 -3.27
C SER A 272 6.98 20.30 -4.65
N ILE A 273 6.31 21.44 -4.83
CA ILE A 273 6.09 22.07 -6.13
C ILE A 273 6.93 23.34 -6.29
N THR A 274 7.94 23.27 -7.16
CA THR A 274 8.64 24.44 -7.71
C THR A 274 7.66 25.36 -8.43
N GLN A 275 7.56 26.61 -7.98
CA GLN A 275 6.68 27.62 -8.57
C GLN A 275 7.41 28.40 -9.68
N GLY A 276 6.66 28.97 -10.62
CA GLY A 276 7.20 29.85 -11.66
C GLY A 276 8.01 29.15 -12.75
N VAL A 277 7.85 27.83 -12.90
CA VAL A 277 8.52 27.03 -13.94
C VAL A 277 7.49 26.29 -14.78
N GLY A 278 7.79 26.04 -16.04
CA GLY A 278 7.03 25.16 -16.93
C GLY A 278 5.68 25.69 -17.41
N ASP A 279 5.51 27.01 -17.45
CA ASP A 279 4.38 27.63 -18.13
C ASP A 279 4.42 27.33 -19.65
N GLU A 280 3.35 27.62 -20.37
CA GLU A 280 3.19 27.31 -21.79
C GLU A 280 4.30 27.86 -22.68
N ASP A 281 4.70 29.11 -22.43
CA ASP A 281 5.74 29.80 -23.19
C ASP A 281 7.16 29.59 -22.63
N ASP A 282 7.31 28.76 -21.58
CA ASP A 282 8.61 28.47 -20.98
C ASP A 282 9.44 27.54 -21.91
N PRO A 283 10.59 27.99 -22.45
CA PRO A 283 11.45 27.15 -23.26
C PRO A 283 12.00 25.93 -22.50
N GLU A 284 12.07 26.01 -21.16
CA GLU A 284 12.57 24.98 -20.26
C GLU A 284 11.43 24.14 -19.65
N LYS A 285 10.24 24.11 -20.26
CA LYS A 285 9.09 23.38 -19.71
C LYS A 285 9.27 21.87 -19.53
N TYR A 286 10.27 21.27 -20.17
CA TYR A 286 10.66 19.86 -19.98
C TYR A 286 11.89 19.68 -19.08
N ALA A 287 12.47 20.77 -18.57
CA ALA A 287 13.55 20.70 -17.60
C ALA A 287 13.07 19.98 -16.33
N LEU A 288 13.98 19.24 -15.71
CA LEU A 288 13.68 18.40 -14.56
C LEU A 288 14.04 19.14 -13.26
N TYR A 289 13.08 19.23 -12.35
CA TYR A 289 13.24 19.80 -11.02
C TYR A 289 13.14 18.69 -9.96
N GLY A 290 13.96 18.81 -8.92
CA GLY A 290 14.05 17.81 -7.86
C GLY A 290 13.01 18.01 -6.77
N ILE A 291 12.39 16.91 -6.31
CA ILE A 291 11.51 16.86 -5.15
C ILE A 291 12.20 16.04 -4.07
N ASN A 292 12.45 16.65 -2.91
CA ASN A 292 12.96 15.96 -1.74
C ASN A 292 11.88 15.05 -1.16
N VAL A 293 12.19 13.75 -1.01
CA VAL A 293 11.28 12.76 -0.42
C VAL A 293 11.94 12.11 0.78
N ALA A 294 11.20 12.05 1.90
CA ALA A 294 11.61 11.45 3.16
C ALA A 294 12.86 12.05 3.81
N PHE A 295 13.27 13.26 3.39
CA PHE A 295 14.23 14.09 4.10
C PHE A 295 13.60 14.64 5.39
N GLU A 296 14.43 15.08 6.33
CA GLU A 296 13.98 15.62 7.63
C GLU A 296 12.98 16.77 7.51
N ASP A 297 13.15 17.61 6.48
CA ASP A 297 12.29 18.74 6.14
C ASP A 297 11.12 18.38 5.20
N SER A 298 11.05 17.14 4.72
CA SER A 298 10.04 16.68 3.75
C SER A 298 9.04 15.70 4.36
N PRO A 299 7.76 16.09 4.51
CA PRO A 299 6.69 15.21 4.99
C PRO A 299 6.17 14.23 3.91
N VAL A 300 6.86 14.10 2.77
CA VAL A 300 6.52 13.20 1.66
C VAL A 300 7.10 11.82 1.93
N GLU A 301 6.28 10.77 1.85
CA GLU A 301 6.73 9.44 2.26
C GLU A 301 7.41 8.63 1.16
N ALA A 302 8.54 8.02 1.52
CA ALA A 302 9.16 6.95 0.75
C ALA A 302 8.91 5.58 1.39
N LYS A 303 8.99 4.54 0.56
CA LYS A 303 9.05 3.17 1.05
C LYS A 303 10.28 3.01 1.96
N ASN A 304 10.06 2.49 3.16
CA ASN A 304 11.08 2.32 4.20
C ASN A 304 11.73 3.64 4.65
N SER A 305 11.05 4.79 4.47
CA SER A 305 11.56 6.11 4.84
C SER A 305 12.93 6.43 4.23
N LYS A 306 13.18 5.94 3.01
CA LYS A 306 14.45 6.17 2.33
C LYS A 306 14.46 7.55 1.67
N GLU A 307 15.43 8.37 2.05
CA GLU A 307 15.73 9.63 1.39
C GLU A 307 16.05 9.44 -0.09
N GLN A 308 15.42 10.25 -0.93
CA GLN A 308 15.63 10.25 -2.37
C GLN A 308 15.15 11.56 -2.99
N VAL A 309 15.78 11.97 -4.09
CA VAL A 309 15.33 13.10 -4.91
C VAL A 309 14.62 12.55 -6.13
N VAL A 310 13.35 12.92 -6.31
CA VAL A 310 12.59 12.55 -7.51
C VAL A 310 12.59 13.71 -8.49
N MET A 311 12.96 13.44 -9.73
CA MET A 311 12.96 14.43 -10.80
C MET A 311 11.59 14.50 -11.48
N MET A 312 10.98 15.68 -11.51
CA MET A 312 9.69 15.95 -12.15
C MET A 312 9.83 17.06 -13.22
N PRO A 313 9.22 16.90 -14.40
CA PRO A 313 9.26 17.93 -15.44
C PRO A 313 8.57 19.24 -15.02
N ALA A 314 9.12 20.37 -15.45
CA ALA A 314 8.62 21.71 -15.10
C ALA A 314 7.14 21.91 -15.46
N TRP A 315 6.68 21.42 -16.62
CA TRP A 315 5.28 21.55 -17.03
C TRP A 315 4.31 20.84 -16.07
N VAL A 316 4.77 19.76 -15.40
CA VAL A 316 3.97 19.07 -14.37
C VAL A 316 3.95 19.89 -13.08
N HIS A 317 5.07 20.54 -12.71
CA HIS A 317 5.10 21.50 -11.61
C HIS A 317 4.10 22.64 -11.83
N HIS A 318 4.10 23.25 -13.03
CA HIS A 318 3.14 24.29 -13.40
C HIS A 318 1.69 23.80 -13.25
N MET A 319 1.37 22.64 -13.83
CA MET A 319 0.02 22.07 -13.77
C MET A 319 -0.45 21.82 -12.33
N LEU A 320 0.42 21.32 -11.46
CA LEU A 320 0.11 21.12 -10.04
C LEU A 320 -0.03 22.45 -9.30
N HIS A 321 0.80 23.45 -9.60
CA HIS A 321 0.71 24.79 -9.04
C HIS A 321 -0.62 25.47 -9.39
N VAL A 322 -1.07 25.37 -10.65
CA VAL A 322 -2.39 25.86 -11.09
C VAL A 322 -3.50 25.15 -10.31
N TYR A 323 -3.41 23.83 -10.15
CA TYR A 323 -4.40 23.06 -9.40
C TYR A 323 -4.46 23.46 -7.91
N ILE A 324 -3.32 23.59 -7.23
CA ILE A 324 -3.24 23.99 -5.82
C ILE A 324 -3.88 25.38 -5.62
N ASN A 325 -3.71 26.28 -6.58
CA ASN A 325 -4.27 27.63 -6.52
C ASN A 325 -5.75 27.73 -6.93
N SER A 326 -6.36 26.64 -7.42
CA SER A 326 -7.78 26.63 -7.80
C SER A 326 -8.72 26.67 -6.60
N ASP A 327 -9.91 27.25 -6.78
CA ASP A 327 -10.96 27.24 -5.75
C ASP A 327 -11.31 25.83 -5.31
N ARG A 328 -11.28 24.89 -6.26
CA ARG A 328 -11.54 23.48 -6.04
C ARG A 328 -10.59 22.87 -5.00
N HIS A 329 -9.30 23.18 -5.07
CA HIS A 329 -8.32 22.69 -4.10
C HIS A 329 -8.41 23.45 -2.79
N LYS A 330 -8.47 24.79 -2.84
CA LYS A 330 -8.59 25.66 -1.66
C LYS A 330 -9.76 25.27 -0.76
N GLN A 331 -10.93 24.95 -1.32
CA GLN A 331 -12.09 24.48 -0.57
C GLN A 331 -11.88 23.12 0.12
N ARG A 332 -11.04 22.24 -0.45
CA ARG A 332 -10.67 20.96 0.18
C ARG A 332 -9.63 21.16 1.26
N ALA A 333 -8.60 21.96 0.98
CA ALA A 333 -7.55 22.30 1.93
C ALA A 333 -8.12 22.98 3.18
N ALA A 334 -9.12 23.85 3.05
CA ALA A 334 -9.79 24.49 4.18
C ALA A 334 -10.44 23.49 5.17
N LYS A 335 -10.84 22.30 4.69
CA LYS A 335 -11.43 21.21 5.50
C LYS A 335 -10.37 20.28 6.10
N SER A 336 -9.12 20.39 5.68
CA SER A 336 -8.00 19.64 6.23
C SER A 336 -7.65 20.17 7.63
N PRO A 337 -7.24 19.31 8.57
CA PRO A 337 -6.69 19.74 9.87
C PRO A 337 -5.32 20.42 9.73
N ILE A 338 -4.60 20.19 8.62
CA ILE A 338 -3.30 20.83 8.36
C ILE A 338 -3.53 22.30 8.01
N ARG A 339 -2.99 23.22 8.82
CA ARG A 339 -3.16 24.67 8.66
C ARG A 339 -1.99 25.36 7.98
N GLU A 340 -0.79 24.80 8.12
CA GLU A 340 0.40 25.28 7.42
C GLU A 340 0.29 24.94 5.93
N ASP A 341 0.30 25.96 5.07
CA ASP A 341 0.01 25.78 3.65
C ASP A 341 1.10 24.95 2.96
N SER A 342 2.37 25.21 3.27
CA SER A 342 3.51 24.48 2.70
C SER A 342 3.43 22.96 2.94
N GLN A 343 2.93 22.56 4.12
CA GLN A 343 2.81 21.17 4.55
C GLN A 343 1.51 20.48 4.07
N GLN A 344 0.61 21.22 3.40
CA GLN A 344 -0.67 20.69 2.96
C GLN A 344 -0.51 19.66 1.84
N TYR A 345 -1.31 18.60 1.87
CA TYR A 345 -1.37 17.62 0.79
C TYR A 345 -1.91 18.22 -0.51
N ILE A 346 -1.33 17.83 -1.64
CA ILE A 346 -1.90 18.16 -2.95
C ILE A 346 -3.20 17.36 -3.18
N PHE A 347 -3.19 16.06 -2.90
CA PHE A 347 -4.29 15.18 -3.26
C PHE A 347 -5.27 14.95 -2.11
N LEU A 348 -6.29 15.81 -2.05
CA LEU A 348 -7.34 15.78 -1.05
C LEU A 348 -8.69 15.29 -1.62
N THR A 349 -9.44 14.57 -0.79
CA THR A 349 -10.84 14.23 -1.01
C THR A 349 -11.74 15.45 -0.79
N ARG A 350 -13.02 15.36 -1.19
CA ARG A 350 -14.04 16.42 -0.98
C ARG A 350 -14.23 16.79 0.51
N THR A 351 -13.90 15.88 1.42
CA THR A 351 -13.99 16.08 2.88
C THR A 351 -12.69 16.59 3.50
N GLY A 352 -11.69 16.97 2.70
CA GLY A 352 -10.40 17.48 3.21
C GLY A 352 -9.46 16.42 3.76
N LYS A 353 -9.80 15.12 3.62
CA LYS A 353 -8.88 14.01 3.96
C LYS A 353 -7.98 13.67 2.77
N PRO A 354 -6.69 13.37 2.96
CA PRO A 354 -5.83 12.97 1.85
C PRO A 354 -6.20 11.58 1.32
N TYR A 355 -5.88 11.32 0.05
CA TYR A 355 -6.06 10.00 -0.56
C TYR A 355 -5.10 8.94 -0.02
N TYR A 356 -4.05 9.35 0.68
CA TYR A 356 -3.13 8.53 1.45
C TYR A 356 -2.69 9.32 2.68
N VAL A 357 -2.90 8.78 3.88
CA VAL A 357 -2.45 9.43 5.12
C VAL A 357 -1.02 8.99 5.41
N ALA A 358 -0.09 9.96 5.41
CA ALA A 358 1.29 9.73 5.83
C ALA A 358 1.32 9.36 7.32
N LYS A 359 2.23 8.48 7.71
CA LYS A 359 2.45 8.01 9.07
C LYS A 359 2.63 9.17 10.06
N ALA A 360 3.39 10.19 9.68
CA ALA A 360 3.61 11.39 10.50
C ALA A 360 2.29 12.14 10.82
N ASP A 361 1.31 12.08 9.91
CA ASP A 361 0.06 12.82 10.00
C ASP A 361 -1.11 11.96 10.52
N GLU A 362 -0.89 10.68 10.86
CA GLU A 362 -1.98 9.76 11.24
C GLU A 362 -2.82 10.30 12.40
N HIS A 363 -2.19 10.94 13.38
CA HIS A 363 -2.84 11.58 14.52
C HIS A 363 -3.80 12.73 14.13
N LEU A 364 -3.47 13.49 13.07
CA LEU A 364 -4.31 14.59 12.57
C LEU A 364 -5.62 14.06 11.94
N PHE A 365 -5.61 12.82 11.46
CA PHE A 365 -6.71 12.22 10.72
C PHE A 365 -7.39 11.06 11.46
N ASP A 366 -7.44 11.10 12.79
CA ASP A 366 -8.06 10.06 13.64
C ASP A 366 -7.50 8.66 13.33
N PHE A 367 -6.17 8.58 13.24
CA PHE A 367 -5.44 7.35 12.93
C PHE A 367 -6.05 6.62 11.74
N SER A 368 -6.27 7.36 10.65
CA SER A 368 -6.89 6.81 9.45
C SER A 368 -5.91 5.88 8.72
N THR A 369 -6.34 4.65 8.43
CA THR A 369 -5.59 3.66 7.65
C THR A 369 -5.75 3.83 6.14
N GLU A 370 -6.12 5.03 5.69
CA GLU A 370 -6.28 5.32 4.27
C GLU A 370 -4.92 5.29 3.55
N LYS A 371 -4.79 4.36 2.61
CA LYS A 371 -3.58 4.08 1.84
C LYS A 371 -3.94 3.94 0.34
N GLY A 372 -4.72 4.85 -0.22
CA GLY A 372 -5.12 4.89 -1.64
C GLY A 372 -6.35 4.04 -2.02
N SER A 373 -7.27 3.77 -1.10
CA SER A 373 -8.46 2.94 -1.31
C SER A 373 -9.42 3.55 -2.33
N ALA A 374 -9.70 4.84 -2.21
CA ALA A 374 -10.56 5.57 -3.15
C ALA A 374 -9.93 5.65 -4.55
N LEU A 375 -8.60 5.84 -4.64
CA LEU A 375 -7.87 5.74 -5.90
C LEU A 375 -8.02 4.36 -6.54
N ARG A 376 -7.81 3.27 -5.78
CA ARG A 376 -8.00 1.89 -6.31
C ARG A 376 -9.42 1.66 -6.80
N HIS A 377 -10.42 2.19 -6.10
CA HIS A 377 -11.80 2.12 -6.56
C HIS A 377 -12.01 2.91 -7.86
N PHE A 378 -11.42 4.10 -7.96
CA PHE A 378 -11.49 4.91 -9.18
C PHE A 378 -10.79 4.23 -10.37
N CYS A 379 -9.63 3.60 -10.18
CA CYS A 379 -8.95 2.83 -11.23
C CYS A 379 -9.86 1.73 -11.82
N LYS A 380 -10.79 1.14 -11.05
CA LYS A 380 -11.77 0.20 -11.60
C LYS A 380 -12.68 0.85 -12.63
N LYS A 381 -13.12 2.10 -12.39
CA LYS A 381 -13.92 2.86 -13.36
C LYS A 381 -13.14 3.16 -14.63
N VAL A 382 -11.86 3.51 -14.50
CA VAL A 382 -10.96 3.70 -15.65
C VAL A 382 -10.82 2.39 -16.44
N ILE A 383 -10.58 1.27 -15.75
CA ILE A 383 -10.51 -0.05 -16.38
C ILE A 383 -11.79 -0.37 -17.14
N ASP A 384 -12.96 -0.14 -16.54
CA ASP A 384 -14.26 -0.43 -17.15
C ASP A 384 -14.51 0.44 -18.39
N ALA A 385 -14.07 1.70 -18.38
CA ALA A 385 -14.11 2.58 -19.54
C ALA A 385 -13.20 2.07 -20.68
N VAL A 386 -11.94 1.73 -20.39
CA VAL A 386 -10.99 1.21 -21.39
C VAL A 386 -11.41 -0.17 -21.93
N LYS A 387 -12.08 -0.99 -21.10
CA LYS A 387 -12.58 -2.31 -21.49
C LYS A 387 -13.66 -2.30 -22.57
N ARG A 388 -14.28 -1.14 -22.84
CA ARG A 388 -15.19 -0.98 -23.98
C ARG A 388 -14.48 -1.33 -25.30
N ASP A 389 -13.21 -0.93 -25.43
CA ASP A 389 -12.41 -1.18 -26.63
C ASP A 389 -11.41 -2.34 -26.45
N ASN A 390 -10.89 -2.53 -25.23
CA ASN A 390 -9.93 -3.59 -24.92
C ASN A 390 -10.40 -4.46 -23.74
N LYS A 391 -11.20 -5.49 -24.03
CA LYS A 391 -11.84 -6.36 -23.03
C LYS A 391 -10.87 -7.02 -22.02
N ARG A 392 -9.59 -7.18 -22.37
CA ARG A 392 -8.58 -7.82 -21.51
C ARG A 392 -7.76 -6.81 -20.71
N PHE A 393 -8.02 -5.52 -20.87
CA PHE A 393 -7.29 -4.47 -20.19
C PHE A 393 -7.47 -4.55 -18.67
N ASN A 394 -6.35 -4.40 -17.96
CA ASN A 394 -6.31 -4.28 -16.52
C ASN A 394 -5.01 -3.57 -16.14
N TYR A 395 -5.05 -2.74 -15.11
CA TYR A 395 -3.87 -2.09 -14.56
C TYR A 395 -4.08 -1.74 -13.08
N GLN A 396 -3.01 -1.46 -12.38
CA GLN A 396 -3.01 -0.79 -11.07
C GLN A 396 -2.18 0.48 -11.18
N LEU A 397 -2.40 1.49 -10.33
CA LEU A 397 -1.61 2.73 -10.41
C LEU A 397 -0.10 2.47 -10.30
N HIS A 398 0.32 1.45 -9.55
CA HIS A 398 1.73 1.09 -9.45
C HIS A 398 2.34 0.64 -10.79
N ASP A 399 1.54 0.18 -11.76
CA ASP A 399 2.00 -0.14 -13.12
C ASP A 399 2.47 1.11 -13.89
N LEU A 400 2.04 2.31 -13.50
CA LEU A 400 2.51 3.56 -14.11
C LEU A 400 4.01 3.76 -13.92
N ARG A 401 4.59 3.28 -12.81
CA ARG A 401 6.04 3.29 -12.61
C ARG A 401 6.79 2.44 -13.63
N ALA A 402 6.25 1.25 -13.93
CA ALA A 402 6.82 0.41 -14.98
C ALA A 402 6.64 1.05 -16.35
N THR A 403 5.47 1.63 -16.59
CA THR A 403 5.13 2.36 -17.82
C THR A 403 6.09 3.52 -18.06
N PHE A 404 6.34 4.36 -17.05
CA PHE A 404 7.34 5.43 -17.11
C PHE A 404 8.73 4.89 -17.46
N GLY A 405 9.17 3.82 -16.81
CA GLY A 405 10.47 3.22 -17.13
C GLY A 405 10.57 2.69 -18.56
N MET A 406 9.47 2.14 -19.11
CA MET A 406 9.42 1.72 -20.51
C MET A 406 9.41 2.91 -21.47
N ASN A 407 8.64 3.97 -21.17
CA ASN A 407 8.60 5.19 -21.97
C ASN A 407 9.99 5.84 -22.02
N LEU A 408 10.74 5.86 -20.91
CA LEU A 408 12.13 6.34 -20.90
C LEU A 408 13.04 5.51 -21.82
N ILE A 409 12.90 4.19 -21.82
CA ILE A 409 13.69 3.33 -22.71
C ILE A 409 13.35 3.62 -24.18
N GLU A 410 12.06 3.76 -24.49
CA GLU A 410 11.59 4.09 -25.85
C GLU A 410 12.08 5.46 -26.32
N ASP A 411 11.97 6.50 -25.49
CA ASP A 411 12.38 7.86 -25.88
C ASP A 411 13.91 7.96 -26.11
N ASN A 412 14.71 7.11 -25.44
CA ASN A 412 16.16 7.05 -25.60
C ASN A 412 16.61 5.99 -26.63
N SER A 413 15.70 5.19 -27.20
CA SER A 413 16.08 4.13 -28.13
C SER A 413 16.66 4.69 -29.44
N GLY A 414 16.16 5.84 -29.90
CA GLY A 414 16.69 6.53 -31.07
C GLY A 414 18.13 7.02 -30.87
N ASP A 415 18.47 7.50 -29.66
CA ASP A 415 19.85 7.90 -29.35
C ASP A 415 20.79 6.69 -29.20
N MET A 416 20.27 5.54 -28.76
CA MET A 416 21.01 4.27 -28.80
C MET A 416 21.28 3.80 -30.23
N GLU A 417 20.27 3.81 -31.10
CA GLU A 417 20.41 3.40 -32.50
C GLU A 417 21.39 4.30 -33.28
N ASN A 418 21.41 5.60 -32.96
CA ASN A 418 22.31 6.57 -33.55
C ASN A 418 23.70 6.63 -32.87
N GLY A 419 23.96 5.77 -31.88
CA GLY A 419 25.26 5.69 -31.19
C GLY A 419 25.59 6.89 -30.30
N LYS A 420 24.61 7.74 -29.97
CA LYS A 420 24.78 8.89 -29.06
C LYS A 420 24.71 8.49 -27.59
N MET A 421 24.08 7.35 -27.30
CA MET A 421 23.96 6.78 -25.96
C MET A 421 24.27 5.29 -26.00
N ASN A 422 25.00 4.80 -25.01
CA ASN A 422 25.25 3.37 -24.84
C ASN A 422 24.29 2.73 -23.80
N GLN A 423 24.27 1.40 -23.73
CA GLN A 423 23.37 0.67 -22.83
C GLN A 423 23.63 0.95 -21.33
N LEU A 424 24.88 1.23 -20.94
CA LEU A 424 25.22 1.55 -19.56
C LEU A 424 24.70 2.94 -19.17
N GLU A 425 24.80 3.92 -20.07
CA GLU A 425 24.25 5.28 -19.88
C GLU A 425 22.72 5.25 -19.78
N LEU A 426 22.03 4.43 -20.59
CA LEU A 426 20.59 4.23 -20.46
C LEU A 426 20.23 3.60 -19.11
N LEU A 427 20.99 2.59 -18.68
CA LEU A 427 20.77 1.95 -17.38
C LEU A 427 20.97 2.91 -16.23
N ASP A 428 22.00 3.75 -16.26
CA ASP A 428 22.25 4.75 -15.23
C ASP A 428 21.13 5.80 -15.21
N THR A 429 20.73 6.30 -16.38
CA THR A 429 19.58 7.21 -16.55
C THR A 429 18.31 6.61 -15.96
N LEU A 430 17.99 5.36 -16.30
CA LEU A 430 16.79 4.67 -15.83
C LEU A 430 16.84 4.41 -14.32
N LYS A 431 18.00 3.97 -13.81
CA LYS A 431 18.23 3.73 -12.37
C LYS A 431 18.03 5.00 -11.57
N ASN A 432 18.60 6.12 -12.03
CA ASN A 432 18.51 7.42 -11.38
C ASN A 432 17.08 7.97 -11.43
N ARG A 433 16.42 7.95 -12.61
CA ARG A 433 15.03 8.41 -12.75
C ARG A 433 14.04 7.56 -11.96
N LEU A 434 14.26 6.25 -11.85
CA LEU A 434 13.41 5.38 -11.03
C LEU A 434 13.82 5.36 -9.54
N ASN A 435 14.91 6.02 -9.13
CA ASN A 435 15.43 5.95 -7.77
C ASN A 435 15.64 4.50 -7.27
N GLN A 436 16.30 3.68 -8.10
CA GLN A 436 16.61 2.29 -7.77
C GLN A 436 18.04 2.16 -7.24
N GLU A 437 18.24 1.39 -6.17
CA GLU A 437 19.57 1.08 -5.65
C GLU A 437 20.22 -0.09 -6.40
N ASP A 438 19.44 -1.15 -6.58
CA ASP A 438 19.90 -2.40 -7.16
C ASP A 438 19.76 -2.35 -8.68
N ILE A 439 20.90 -2.32 -9.36
CA ILE A 439 20.98 -2.36 -10.83
C ILE A 439 20.28 -3.60 -11.41
N ASN A 440 20.21 -4.71 -10.67
CA ASN A 440 19.51 -5.91 -11.13
C ASN A 440 18.00 -5.69 -11.22
N VAL A 441 17.43 -4.72 -10.50
CA VAL A 441 16.03 -4.32 -10.66
C VAL A 441 15.88 -3.54 -11.95
N THR A 442 16.79 -2.60 -12.22
CA THR A 442 16.82 -1.79 -13.45
C THR A 442 16.99 -2.65 -14.70
N MET A 443 17.88 -3.63 -14.66
CA MET A 443 18.11 -4.60 -15.74
C MET A 443 16.85 -5.38 -16.15
N ARG A 444 15.88 -5.55 -15.23
CA ARG A 444 14.61 -6.24 -15.55
C ARG A 444 13.77 -5.43 -16.52
N TYR A 445 13.89 -4.11 -16.54
CA TYR A 445 13.19 -3.24 -17.48
C TYR A 445 13.76 -3.42 -18.90
N LEU A 446 15.08 -3.36 -19.06
CA LEU A 446 15.73 -3.63 -20.35
C LEU A 446 15.42 -5.03 -20.87
N LYS A 447 15.51 -6.04 -20.00
CA LYS A 447 15.16 -7.40 -20.38
C LYS A 447 13.69 -7.50 -20.84
N TYR A 448 12.78 -6.85 -20.12
CA TYR A 448 11.38 -6.81 -20.49
C TYR A 448 11.17 -6.15 -21.86
N TYR A 449 11.84 -5.02 -22.12
CA TYR A 449 11.82 -4.33 -23.41
C TYR A 449 12.27 -5.24 -24.56
N GLN A 450 13.43 -5.89 -24.40
CA GLN A 450 13.98 -6.82 -25.39
C GLN A 450 13.07 -8.02 -25.65
N ASP A 451 12.43 -8.55 -24.60
CA ASP A 451 11.50 -9.67 -24.71
C ASP A 451 10.13 -9.26 -25.33
N HIS A 452 9.82 -7.95 -25.44
CA HIS A 452 8.52 -7.43 -25.93
C HIS A 452 8.65 -6.31 -26.98
N PRO A 453 9.22 -6.60 -28.17
CA PRO A 453 9.44 -5.58 -29.21
C PRO A 453 8.14 -4.97 -29.77
N ARG A 454 6.98 -5.61 -29.55
CA ARG A 454 5.67 -5.04 -29.94
C ARG A 454 5.16 -3.94 -28.99
N LEU A 455 5.66 -3.91 -27.75
CA LEU A 455 5.40 -2.79 -26.84
C LEU A 455 6.26 -1.58 -27.20
N ALA A 456 7.46 -1.84 -27.73
CA ALA A 456 8.52 -0.88 -28.06
C ALA A 456 8.27 -0.01 -29.32
N GLN A 457 7.12 -0.12 -30.00
CA GLN A 457 6.87 0.64 -31.22
C GLN A 457 6.20 1.98 -30.93
N ALA A 458 6.98 3.05 -30.88
CA ALA A 458 6.53 4.43 -31.06
C ALA A 458 7.68 5.36 -31.47
N GLN A 459 7.40 6.32 -32.36
CA GLN A 459 8.26 7.47 -32.60
C GLN A 459 8.28 8.37 -31.33
N SER A 460 9.45 8.91 -31.00
CA SER A 460 9.81 9.52 -29.71
C SER A 460 9.01 10.78 -29.35
N GLY A 461 8.97 11.10 -28.04
CA GLY A 461 8.39 12.33 -27.49
C GLY A 461 7.21 12.11 -26.54
N PHE A 462 7.29 11.14 -25.61
CA PHE A 462 6.16 10.81 -24.72
C PHE A 462 5.63 12.01 -23.92
N GLU A 463 6.52 12.78 -23.28
CA GLU A 463 6.08 13.92 -22.45
C GLU A 463 5.39 15.00 -23.27
N ILE A 464 5.88 15.26 -24.50
CA ILE A 464 5.27 16.20 -25.45
C ILE A 464 3.85 15.73 -25.82
N HIS A 465 3.69 14.44 -26.11
CA HIS A 465 2.40 13.85 -26.43
C HIS A 465 1.42 13.94 -25.25
N LEU A 466 1.88 13.60 -24.04
CA LEU A 466 1.05 13.66 -22.83
C LEU A 466 0.61 15.11 -22.52
N GLU A 467 1.52 16.07 -22.60
CA GLU A 467 1.21 17.50 -22.43
C GLU A 467 0.16 17.95 -23.47
N SER A 468 0.35 17.57 -24.74
CA SER A 468 -0.57 17.90 -25.84
C SER A 468 -1.99 17.36 -25.62
N LEU A 469 -2.12 16.11 -25.14
CA LEU A 469 -3.42 15.52 -24.79
C LEU A 469 -4.13 16.32 -23.69
N VAL A 470 -3.41 16.68 -22.64
CA VAL A 470 -3.95 17.46 -21.51
C VAL A 470 -4.38 18.85 -21.98
N ARG A 471 -3.53 19.56 -22.72
CA ARG A 471 -3.82 20.90 -23.28
C ARG A 471 -5.05 20.90 -24.17
N THR A 472 -5.14 19.92 -25.05
CA THR A 472 -6.29 19.77 -25.96
C THR A 472 -7.59 19.63 -25.17
N GLU A 473 -7.59 18.86 -24.09
CA GLU A 473 -8.79 18.68 -23.26
C GLU A 473 -9.10 19.90 -22.39
N MET A 474 -8.09 20.59 -21.85
CA MET A 474 -8.27 21.86 -21.14
C MET A 474 -8.97 22.90 -22.03
N THR A 475 -8.47 23.08 -23.25
CA THR A 475 -9.05 24.02 -24.24
C THR A 475 -10.51 23.67 -24.56
N LYS A 476 -10.83 22.37 -24.71
CA LYS A 476 -12.22 21.93 -24.93
C LYS A 476 -13.12 22.26 -23.72
N ASN A 477 -12.62 22.06 -22.51
CA ASN A 477 -13.37 22.33 -21.29
C ASN A 477 -13.59 23.83 -21.07
N GLU A 478 -12.62 24.69 -21.39
CA GLU A 478 -12.80 26.14 -21.39
C GLU A 478 -13.87 26.58 -22.38
N LYS A 479 -13.84 26.06 -23.62
CA LYS A 479 -14.89 26.31 -24.61
C LYS A 479 -16.27 25.84 -24.13
N ARG A 480 -16.35 24.67 -23.48
CA ARG A 480 -17.60 24.17 -22.87
C ARG A 480 -18.11 25.08 -21.75
N ARG A 481 -17.21 25.61 -20.90
CA ARG A 481 -17.56 26.56 -19.83
C ARG A 481 -18.05 27.89 -20.40
N ALA A 482 -17.35 28.44 -21.41
CA ALA A 482 -17.73 29.67 -22.08
C ALA A 482 -19.09 29.57 -22.78
N ASN A 483 -19.44 28.38 -23.27
CA ASN A 483 -20.72 28.09 -23.92
C ASN A 483 -21.83 27.63 -22.95
N ARG A 484 -21.59 27.61 -21.63
CA ARG A 484 -22.61 27.21 -20.65
C ARG A 484 -23.59 28.39 -20.46
N PRO A 485 -24.91 28.19 -20.62
CA PRO A 485 -25.88 29.25 -20.36
C PRO A 485 -25.76 29.72 -18.90
N PRO A 486 -26.04 31.01 -18.62
CA PRO A 486 -25.96 31.53 -17.26
C PRO A 486 -26.87 30.72 -16.33
N PRO A 487 -26.44 30.47 -15.08
CA PRO A 487 -27.22 29.68 -14.12
C PRO A 487 -28.60 30.32 -13.96
N GLN A 488 -29.65 29.50 -14.10
CA GLN A 488 -31.00 29.96 -13.75
C GLN A 488 -31.09 30.10 -12.23
N PRO A 489 -31.82 31.09 -11.70
CA PRO A 489 -31.96 31.28 -10.26
C PRO A 489 -32.63 30.05 -9.64
N GLY A 490 -31.82 29.19 -8.99
CA GLY A 490 -32.28 27.96 -8.33
C GLY A 490 -31.31 26.78 -8.37
N ASP A 491 -30.33 26.77 -9.29
CA ASP A 491 -29.39 25.65 -9.41
C ASP A 491 -28.21 25.79 -8.44
N THR A 492 -28.21 25.03 -7.35
CA THR A 492 -27.00 24.74 -6.56
C THR A 492 -26.23 23.61 -7.21
N ASP A 493 -24.94 23.81 -7.54
CA ASP A 493 -24.05 22.79 -8.12
C ASP A 493 -23.99 21.51 -7.24
N GLU A 494 -24.40 20.37 -7.81
CA GLU A 494 -24.26 19.01 -7.25
C GLU A 494 -22.87 18.38 -7.48
#